data_AF-A0A2V8DMI1-F1
#
_entry.id   AF-A0A2V8DMI1-F1
#
_cell.length_a   1.000
_cell.length_b   1.000
_cell.length_c   1.000
_cell.angle_alpha   90.00
_cell.angle_beta   90.00
_cell.angle_gamma   90.00
#
_symmetry.space_group_name_H-M   'P 1'
#
loop_
_entity.id
_entity.type
_entity.pdbx_description
1 polymer ?
#
loop_
_entity_poly.entity_id
_entity_poly.type
_entity_poly.pdbx_seq_one_letter_code
_entity_poly.pdbx_strand_id
1 'polypeptide(L)'
;GATSAAVALAWVQSRPGVASTIIGARRLEQLDQNLAALDVTLRLEHIAALDRVSEPSLNFPTPFLRAAASIMHAGATVNGESSELLPLWKEAAAKRY
;
A
#
# COMPACT_ATOMS: atom_id res chain seq x y z
N GLY A 1 0.19 26.34 5.32
CA GLY A 1 -0.72 25.22 5.67
C GLY A 1 -1.66 24.98 4.50
N ALA A 2 -2.16 23.76 4.32
CA ALA A 2 -3.04 23.37 3.22
C ALA A 2 -4.37 22.80 3.73
N THR A 3 -5.40 22.75 2.89
CA THR A 3 -6.67 22.11 3.25
C THR A 3 -6.52 20.59 3.33
N SER A 4 -7.40 19.92 4.05
CA SER A 4 -7.42 18.45 4.11
C SER A 4 -7.61 17.82 2.73
N ALA A 5 -8.43 18.41 1.87
CA ALA A 5 -8.61 17.98 0.49
C ALA A 5 -7.32 18.06 -0.33
N ALA A 6 -6.58 19.17 -0.23
CA ALA A 6 -5.30 19.35 -0.92
C ALA A 6 -4.25 18.32 -0.45
N VAL A 7 -4.17 18.09 0.86
CA VAL A 7 -3.25 17.09 1.43
C VAL A 7 -3.61 15.67 0.99
N ALA A 8 -4.89 15.32 1.01
CA ALA A 8 -5.35 13.99 0.58
C ALA A 8 -5.06 13.74 -0.90
N LEU A 9 -5.33 14.72 -1.77
CA LEU A 9 -5.06 14.62 -3.21
C LEU A 9 -3.56 14.55 -3.50
N ALA A 10 -2.73 15.34 -2.81
CA ALA A 10 -1.28 15.26 -2.95
C ALA A 10 -0.73 13.89 -2.51
N TRP A 11 -1.29 13.33 -1.42
CA TRP A 11 -0.93 11.99 -0.96
C TRP A 11 -1.30 10.91 -1.97
N VAL A 12 -2.54 10.90 -2.50
CA VAL A 12 -2.96 9.92 -3.51
C VAL A 12 -2.11 10.02 -4.78
N GLN A 13 -1.82 11.23 -5.26
CA GLN A 13 -0.99 11.45 -6.45
C GLN A 13 0.46 10.98 -6.27
N SER A 14 0.97 10.93 -5.03
CA SER A 14 2.32 10.43 -4.74
C SER A 14 2.44 8.90 -4.78
N ARG A 15 1.32 8.17 -4.88
CA ARG A 15 1.32 6.70 -4.78
C ARG A 15 1.83 6.04 -6.07
N PRO A 16 2.57 4.92 -5.96
CA PRO A 16 2.97 4.14 -7.13
C PRO A 16 1.77 3.73 -7.99
N GLY A 17 1.90 3.90 -9.31
CA GLY A 17 0.86 3.53 -10.27
C GLY A 17 -0.28 4.55 -10.46
N VAL A 18 -0.31 5.64 -9.69
CA VAL A 18 -1.29 6.72 -9.89
C VAL A 18 -0.75 7.72 -10.91
N ALA A 19 -1.33 7.71 -12.12
CA ALA A 19 -1.00 8.68 -13.16
C ALA A 19 -1.85 9.97 -13.09
N SER A 20 -3.09 9.86 -12.63
CA SER A 20 -4.02 10.99 -12.49
C SER A 20 -5.09 10.66 -11.44
N THR A 21 -5.60 11.69 -10.77
CA THR A 21 -6.71 11.60 -9.82
C THR A 21 -7.95 12.30 -10.37
N ILE A 22 -9.08 11.60 -10.35
CA ILE A 22 -10.38 12.19 -10.71
C ILE A 22 -10.86 13.04 -9.54
N ILE A 23 -11.13 14.33 -9.79
CA ILE A 23 -11.65 15.27 -8.79
C ILE A 23 -13.06 15.73 -9.15
N GLY A 24 -13.89 15.94 -8.12
CA GLY A 24 -15.22 16.52 -8.27
C GLY A 24 -15.32 17.88 -7.58
N ALA A 25 -15.97 18.84 -8.22
CA ALA A 25 -16.27 20.15 -7.65
C ALA A 25 -17.63 20.63 -8.17
N ARG A 26 -18.51 21.09 -7.27
CA ARG A 26 -19.81 21.69 -7.64
C ARG A 26 -19.82 23.21 -7.51
N ARG A 27 -18.76 23.76 -6.94
CA ARG A 27 -18.53 25.19 -6.71
C ARG A 27 -17.07 25.50 -7.01
N LEU A 28 -16.79 26.73 -7.42
CA LEU A 28 -15.44 27.15 -7.82
C LEU A 28 -14.43 26.99 -6.68
N GLU A 29 -14.84 27.31 -5.44
CA GLU A 29 -13.93 27.22 -4.30
C GLU A 29 -13.48 25.78 -4.02
N GLN A 30 -14.31 24.78 -4.36
CA GLN A 30 -13.91 23.37 -4.23
C GLN A 30 -12.89 22.98 -5.29
N LEU A 31 -13.02 23.53 -6.51
CA LEU A 31 -12.03 23.33 -7.56
C LEU A 31 -10.69 23.94 -7.14
N ASP A 32 -10.70 25.18 -6.65
CA ASP A 32 -9.49 25.86 -6.18
C ASP A 32 -8.81 25.09 -5.03
N GLN A 33 -9.60 24.58 -4.07
CA GLN A 33 -9.09 23.74 -2.99
C GLN A 33 -8.49 22.42 -3.48
N ASN A 34 -9.06 21.81 -4.51
CA ASN A 34 -8.52 20.59 -5.10
C ASN A 34 -7.21 20.89 -5.86
N LEU A 35 -7.18 21.98 -6.63
CA LEU A 35 -6.00 22.39 -7.41
C LEU A 35 -4.82 22.81 -6.54
N ALA A 36 -5.09 23.34 -5.34
CA ALA A 36 -4.04 23.63 -4.35
C ALA A 36 -3.20 22.39 -3.96
N ALA A 37 -3.67 21.16 -4.24
CA ALA A 37 -2.88 19.94 -4.06
C ALA A 37 -1.59 19.92 -4.90
N LEU A 38 -1.58 20.59 -6.05
CA LEU A 38 -0.42 20.64 -6.95
C LEU A 38 0.78 21.37 -6.34
N ASP A 39 0.52 22.28 -5.40
CA ASP A 39 1.56 23.04 -4.69
C ASP A 39 1.99 22.35 -3.37
N VAL A 40 1.35 21.23 -3.00
CA VAL A 40 1.65 20.52 -1.76
C VAL A 40 2.74 19.47 -2.00
N THR A 41 3.93 19.72 -1.45
CA THR A 41 5.00 18.71 -1.37
C THR A 41 4.97 18.00 -0.02
N LEU A 42 4.63 16.72 -0.02
CA LEU A 42 4.69 15.88 1.19
C LEU A 42 6.08 15.28 1.36
N ARG A 43 6.67 15.49 2.54
CA ARG A 43 7.92 14.84 2.93
C ARG A 43 7.66 13.38 3.32
N LEU A 44 8.70 12.55 3.34
CA LEU A 44 8.59 11.12 3.61
C LEU A 44 7.91 10.84 4.96
N GLU A 45 8.16 11.64 5.98
CA GLU A 45 7.53 11.49 7.29
C GLU A 45 6.03 11.82 7.27
N HIS A 46 5.60 12.76 6.42
CA HIS A 46 4.17 13.06 6.25
C HIS A 46 3.47 11.92 5.55
N ILE A 47 4.08 11.37 4.49
CA ILE A 47 3.56 10.20 3.77
C ILE A 47 3.46 9.01 4.73
N ALA A 48 4.51 8.72 5.50
CA ALA A 48 4.50 7.61 6.46
C ALA A 48 3.44 7.78 7.56
N ALA A 49 3.17 9.02 8.00
CA ALA A 49 2.11 9.29 8.97
C ALA A 49 0.71 9.07 8.35
N LEU A 50 0.50 9.53 7.11
CA LEU A 50 -0.75 9.35 6.38
C LEU A 50 -1.00 7.88 6.05
N ASP A 51 0.02 7.15 5.60
CA ASP A 51 -0.05 5.70 5.33
C ASP A 51 -0.51 4.95 6.59
N ARG A 52 0.13 5.22 7.74
CA ARG A 52 -0.17 4.51 8.99
C ARG A 52 -1.59 4.76 9.50
N VAL A 53 -2.07 6.00 9.45
CA VAL A 53 -3.42 6.34 9.96
C VAL A 53 -4.52 5.90 9.01
N SER A 54 -4.20 5.73 7.71
CA SER A 54 -5.17 5.36 6.68
C SER A 54 -5.13 3.88 6.28
N GLU A 55 -4.22 3.08 6.86
CA GLU A 55 -4.03 1.67 6.51
C GLU A 55 -5.33 0.87 6.75
N PRO A 56 -5.92 0.25 5.71
CA PRO A 56 -7.15 -0.50 5.86
C PRO A 56 -6.89 -1.85 6.53
N SER A 57 -7.81 -2.28 7.40
CA SER A 57 -7.86 -3.68 7.83
C SER A 57 -8.41 -4.53 6.70
N LEU A 58 -7.57 -5.39 6.12
CA LEU A 58 -7.95 -6.26 5.03
C LEU A 58 -8.52 -7.57 5.57
N ASN A 59 -9.77 -7.86 5.21
CA ASN A 59 -10.47 -9.09 5.58
C ASN A 59 -10.01 -10.29 4.73
N PHE A 60 -10.57 -11.45 5.04
CA PHE A 60 -10.42 -12.65 4.21
C PHE A 60 -10.81 -12.33 2.75
N PRO A 61 -10.00 -12.76 1.75
CA PRO A 61 -8.90 -13.73 1.82
C PRO A 61 -7.50 -13.15 2.00
N THR A 62 -7.35 -11.85 2.29
CA THR A 62 -6.03 -11.18 2.23
C THR A 62 -4.96 -11.82 3.13
N PRO A 63 -5.21 -12.12 4.43
CA PRO A 63 -4.20 -12.76 5.27
C PRO A 63 -3.77 -14.13 4.74
N PHE A 64 -4.71 -14.89 4.17
CA PHE A 64 -4.42 -16.17 3.53
C PHE A 64 -3.56 -15.99 2.28
N LEU A 65 -3.90 -15.05 1.39
CA LEU A 65 -3.15 -14.80 0.15
C LEU A 65 -1.70 -14.39 0.41
N ARG A 66 -1.43 -13.64 1.48
CA ARG A 66 -0.05 -13.29 1.88
C ARG A 66 0.79 -14.51 2.26
N ALA A 67 0.17 -15.55 2.82
CA ALA A 67 0.85 -16.80 3.18
C ALA A 67 0.81 -17.85 2.05
N ALA A 68 -0.06 -17.68 1.05
CA ALA A 68 -0.31 -18.68 0.03
C ALA A 68 0.95 -19.01 -0.80
N ALA A 69 1.79 -18.02 -1.11
CA ALA A 69 3.05 -18.25 -1.82
C ALA A 69 4.00 -19.19 -1.04
N SER A 70 4.14 -18.99 0.27
CA SER A 70 4.89 -19.88 1.18
C SER A 70 4.33 -21.30 1.22
N ILE A 71 3.01 -21.45 1.18
CA ILE A 71 2.35 -22.76 1.18
C ILE A 71 2.54 -23.47 -0.18
N MET A 72 2.31 -22.77 -1.29
CA MET A 72 2.30 -23.36 -2.63
C MET A 72 3.70 -23.65 -3.17
N HIS A 73 4.69 -22.81 -2.84
CA HIS A 73 6.03 -22.90 -3.40
C HIS A 73 7.03 -23.58 -2.46
N ALA A 74 6.66 -23.84 -1.20
CA ALA A 74 7.42 -24.67 -0.26
C ALA A 74 8.93 -24.34 -0.19
N GLY A 75 9.28 -23.05 -0.14
CA GLY A 75 10.67 -22.60 -0.07
C GLY A 75 11.32 -22.32 -1.43
N ALA A 76 10.64 -22.58 -2.55
CA ALA A 76 11.13 -22.21 -3.87
C ALA A 76 11.00 -20.71 -4.13
N THR A 77 11.87 -20.19 -4.99
CA THR A 77 11.80 -18.84 -5.54
C THR A 77 11.11 -18.87 -6.89
N VAL A 78 10.06 -18.06 -7.08
CA VAL A 78 9.31 -17.97 -8.35
C VAL A 78 9.30 -16.51 -8.80
N ASN A 79 9.75 -16.25 -10.03
CA ASN A 79 9.84 -14.89 -10.59
C ASN A 79 10.62 -13.88 -9.71
N GLY A 80 11.61 -14.34 -8.95
CA GLY A 80 12.40 -13.53 -8.02
C GLY A 80 11.78 -13.36 -6.63
N GLU A 81 10.52 -13.76 -6.43
CA GLU A 81 9.86 -13.77 -5.14
C GLU A 81 10.19 -15.08 -4.40
N SER A 82 10.89 -14.97 -3.27
CA SER A 82 11.24 -16.14 -2.45
C SER A 82 10.10 -16.47 -1.50
N SER A 83 9.68 -17.73 -1.52
CA SER A 83 8.75 -18.26 -0.52
C SER A 83 9.54 -18.76 0.70
N GLU A 84 8.97 -18.62 1.90
CA GLU A 84 9.57 -19.19 3.11
C GLU A 84 8.92 -20.53 3.47
N LEU A 85 9.74 -21.48 3.94
CA LEU A 85 9.18 -22.67 4.56
C LEU A 85 8.46 -22.31 5.85
N LEU A 86 7.22 -22.77 5.97
CA LEU A 86 6.51 -22.69 7.24
C LEU A 86 7.29 -23.46 8.32
N PRO A 87 7.28 -23.00 9.60
CA PRO A 87 8.05 -23.63 10.67
C PRO A 87 7.85 -25.14 10.79
N LEU A 88 6.61 -25.61 10.65
CA LEU A 88 6.25 -27.03 10.68
C LEU A 88 6.94 -27.86 9.60
N TRP A 89 7.22 -27.27 8.43
CA TRP A 89 7.86 -27.96 7.31
C TRP A 89 9.39 -27.89 7.40
N LYS A 90 9.95 -26.87 8.06
CA LYS A 90 11.38 -26.79 8.37
C LYS A 90 11.83 -27.97 9.23
N GLU A 91 11.06 -28.29 10.27
CA GLU A 91 11.34 -29.44 11.15
C GLU A 91 11.21 -30.79 10.43
N ALA A 92 10.21 -30.93 9.56
CA ALA A 92 10.03 -32.15 8.77
C ALA A 92 11.16 -32.37 7.75
N ALA A 93 11.65 -31.29 7.13
CA ALA A 93 12.79 -31.34 6.21
C ALA A 93 14.10 -31.69 6.93
N ALA A 94 14.33 -31.13 8.13
CA ALA A 94 15.53 -31.39 8.93
C ALA A 94 15.62 -32.83 9.44
N LYS A 95 14.49 -33.55 9.58
CA LYS A 95 14.45 -34.97 9.97
C LYS A 95 14.62 -35.94 8.81
N ARG A 96 14.64 -35.44 7.57
CA ARG A 96 14.65 -36.26 6.34
C ARG A 96 16.06 -36.49 5.77
N TYR A 97 17.05 -35.86 6.38
CA TYR A 97 18.50 -36.00 6.15
C TYR A 97 19.19 -36.19 7.51
#